data_AF-A0A0C3AL93-F1
#
_entry.id   AF-A0A0C3AL93-F1
#
_cell.length_a   1.000
_cell.length_b   1.000
_cell.length_c   1.000
_cell.angle_alpha   90.00
_cell.angle_beta   90.00
_cell.angle_gamma   90.00
#
_symmetry.space_group_name_H-M   'P 1'
#
loop_
_entity.id
_entity.type
_entity.pdbx_description
1 polymer ?
#
loop_
_entity_poly.entity_id
_entity_poly.type
_entity_poly.pdbx_seq_one_letter_code
_entity_poly.pdbx_strand_id
1 'polypeptide(L)'
;VPTLSVDGSNWLYYKAQVEWAVGSKGHTGHLSGLEAMPDDPSQGKDSSWKPTAAEQKLVSEYPAKFKEWTKDDNYVKQVIAASIPESLFLRVQKEETAKGVWDAL
;
A
#
# COMPACT_ATOMS: atom_id res chain seq x y z
N VAL A 1 15.93 -7.37 10.68
CA VAL A 1 14.54 -6.98 10.36
C VAL A 1 14.13 -5.96 11.41
N PRO A 2 13.46 -4.84 11.05
CA PRO A 2 12.95 -3.89 12.04
C PRO A 2 12.11 -4.62 13.08
N THR A 3 11.98 -4.09 14.30
CA THR A 3 11.07 -4.67 15.29
C THR A 3 10.49 -3.57 16.15
N LEU A 4 9.16 -3.44 16.16
CA LEU A 4 8.44 -2.50 17.02
C LEU A 4 8.24 -3.13 18.40
N SER A 5 8.64 -2.43 19.45
CA SER A 5 8.33 -2.84 20.82
C SER A 5 6.82 -2.82 21.05
N VAL A 6 6.30 -3.74 21.86
CA VAL A 6 4.86 -3.82 22.20
C VAL A 6 4.35 -2.52 22.82
N ASP A 7 5.19 -1.82 23.58
CA ASP A 7 4.88 -0.54 24.22
C ASP A 7 5.14 0.69 23.31
N GLY A 8 5.58 0.48 22.07
CA GLY A 8 5.92 1.54 21.12
C GLY A 8 7.13 2.40 21.50
N SER A 9 7.88 2.03 22.54
CA SER A 9 9.00 2.84 23.09
C SER A 9 10.10 3.15 22.08
N ASN A 10 10.27 2.30 21.07
CA ASN A 10 11.28 2.45 20.03
C ASN A 10 10.72 2.98 18.70
N TRP A 11 9.53 3.60 18.68
CA TRP A 11 8.84 4.04 17.47
C TRP A 11 9.72 4.80 16.48
N LEU A 12 10.47 5.82 16.92
CA LEU A 12 11.32 6.61 16.02
C LEU A 12 12.42 5.79 15.35
N TYR A 13 12.99 4.81 16.06
CA TYR A 13 14.01 3.92 15.52
C TYR A 13 13.40 2.90 14.55
N TYR A 14 12.28 2.28 14.95
CA TYR A 14 11.51 1.38 14.09
C TYR A 14 11.12 2.06 12.78
N LYS A 15 10.59 3.28 12.88
CA LYS A 15 10.17 4.10 11.75
C LYS A 15 11.29 4.28 10.73
N ALA A 16 12.45 4.75 11.16
CA ALA A 16 13.60 4.96 10.29
C ALA A 16 14.04 3.67 9.58
N GLN A 17 14.03 2.54 10.29
CA GLN A 17 14.43 1.26 9.71
C GLN A 17 13.43 0.75 8.65
N VAL A 18 12.12 0.92 8.87
CA VAL A 18 11.10 0.57 7.87
C VAL A 18 11.22 1.48 6.64
N GLU A 19 11.36 2.79 6.84
CA GLU A 19 11.56 3.75 5.75
C GLU A 19 12.80 3.41 4.90
N TRP A 20 13.90 2.97 5.51
CA TRP A 20 15.09 2.51 4.80
C TRP A 20 14.85 1.19 4.04
N ALA A 21 14.20 0.21 4.68
CA ALA A 21 13.91 -1.07 4.04
C ALA A 21 13.02 -0.88 2.80
N VAL A 22 11.94 -0.12 2.94
CA VAL A 22 11.00 0.21 1.87
C VAL A 22 11.66 1.11 0.81
N GLY A 23 12.43 2.10 1.24
CA GLY A 23 13.17 3.01 0.36
C GLY A 23 14.23 2.31 -0.49
N SER A 24 14.88 1.27 0.04
CA SER A 24 15.84 0.45 -0.72
C SER A 24 15.21 -0.26 -1.93
N LYS A 25 13.87 -0.36 -1.96
CA LYS A 25 13.09 -0.93 -3.06
C LYS A 25 12.29 0.10 -3.84
N GLY A 26 12.35 1.38 -3.46
CA GLY A 26 11.63 2.46 -4.15
C GLY A 26 10.14 2.56 -3.81
N HIS A 27 9.65 1.90 -2.75
CA HIS A 27 8.21 1.85 -2.44
C HIS A 27 7.78 2.84 -1.33
N THR A 28 8.55 3.90 -1.07
CA THR A 28 8.23 4.90 0.00
C THR A 28 6.93 5.66 -0.27
N GLY A 29 6.50 5.73 -1.54
CA GLY A 29 5.20 6.28 -1.92
C GLY A 29 4.02 5.57 -1.25
N HIS A 30 4.11 4.24 -1.02
CA HIS A 30 3.05 3.47 -0.35
C HIS A 30 2.98 3.75 1.16
N LEU A 31 4.10 4.05 1.82
CA LEU A 31 4.13 4.47 3.23
C LEU A 31 3.58 5.88 3.44
N SER A 32 3.81 6.77 2.47
CA SER A 32 3.39 8.17 2.55
C SER A 32 1.98 8.40 1.97
N GLY A 33 1.46 7.46 1.19
CA GLY A 33 0.21 7.60 0.44
C GLY A 33 0.36 8.44 -0.84
N LEU A 34 1.59 8.77 -1.24
CA LEU A 34 1.86 9.46 -2.50
C LEU A 34 1.71 8.54 -3.71
N GLU A 35 1.90 7.23 -3.52
CA GLU A 35 1.60 6.22 -4.54
C GLU A 35 0.13 5.81 -4.44
N ALA A 36 -0.73 6.56 -5.12
CA ALA A 36 -2.17 6.36 -5.06
C ALA A 36 -2.60 5.06 -5.75
N MET A 37 -3.58 4.36 -5.17
CA MET A 37 -4.23 3.23 -5.81
C MET A 37 -4.83 3.68 -7.16
N PRO A 38 -4.56 2.96 -8.27
CA PRO A 38 -5.18 3.29 -9.55
C PRO A 38 -6.70 3.21 -9.47
N ASP A 39 -7.40 4.21 -9.99
CA ASP A 39 -8.85 4.21 -10.13
C ASP A 39 -9.28 3.33 -11.31
N ASP A 40 -10.28 2.48 -11.11
CA ASP A 40 -10.90 1.71 -12.20
C ASP A 40 -11.67 2.66 -13.15
N PRO A 41 -11.24 2.80 -14.41
CA PRO A 41 -11.88 3.72 -15.36
C PRO A 41 -13.34 3.34 -15.69
N SER A 42 -13.74 2.09 -15.44
CA SER A 42 -15.09 1.58 -15.65
C SER A 42 -15.98 1.67 -14.41
N GLN A 43 -15.45 2.12 -13.26
CA GLN A 43 -16.22 2.22 -12.03
C GLN A 43 -17.43 3.14 -12.20
N GLY A 44 -18.61 2.63 -11.82
CA GLY A 44 -19.88 3.37 -11.91
C GLY A 44 -20.41 3.54 -13.34
N LYS A 45 -19.78 2.92 -14.35
CA LYS A 45 -20.28 2.87 -15.72
C LYS A 45 -21.24 1.70 -15.88
N ASP A 46 -22.30 1.90 -16.66
CA ASP A 46 -23.25 0.84 -17.01
C ASP A 46 -22.91 0.19 -18.36
N SER A 47 -23.73 -0.78 -18.77
CA SER A 47 -23.58 -1.52 -20.03
C SER A 47 -23.76 -0.68 -21.30
N SER A 48 -24.28 0.55 -21.18
CA SER A 48 -24.45 1.48 -22.31
C SER A 48 -23.21 2.34 -22.55
N TRP A 49 -22.25 2.35 -21.60
CA TRP A 49 -21.04 3.14 -21.71
C TRP A 49 -20.17 2.72 -22.89
N LYS A 50 -19.83 3.70 -23.73
CA LYS A 50 -18.91 3.56 -24.84
C LYS A 50 -17.69 4.43 -24.56
N PRO A 51 -16.55 3.85 -24.17
CA PRO A 51 -15.36 4.64 -23.87
C PRO A 51 -14.89 5.42 -25.10
N THR A 52 -14.48 6.66 -24.88
CA THR A 52 -13.69 7.43 -25.84
C THR A 52 -12.34 6.75 -26.10
N ALA A 53 -11.65 7.13 -27.17
CA ALA A 53 -10.32 6.59 -27.46
C ALA A 53 -9.32 6.78 -26.30
N ALA A 54 -9.43 7.89 -25.56
CA ALA A 54 -8.61 8.16 -24.38
C ALA A 54 -8.99 7.24 -23.20
N GLU A 55 -10.28 7.07 -22.90
CA GLU A 55 -10.75 6.16 -21.85
C GLU A 55 -10.42 4.70 -22.18
N GLN A 56 -10.52 4.30 -23.45
CA GLN A 56 -10.21 2.94 -23.87
C GLN A 56 -8.74 2.58 -23.63
N LYS A 57 -7.83 3.56 -23.81
CA LYS A 57 -6.43 3.41 -23.42
C LYS A 57 -6.29 3.19 -21.92
N LEU A 58 -6.96 4.01 -21.09
CA LEU A 58 -6.94 3.85 -19.63
C LEU A 58 -7.47 2.48 -19.18
N VAL A 59 -8.61 2.04 -19.73
CA VAL A 59 -9.18 0.71 -19.47
C VAL A 59 -8.21 -0.40 -19.82
N SER A 60 -7.50 -0.28 -20.94
CA SER A 60 -6.53 -1.29 -21.36
C SER A 60 -5.28 -1.35 -20.48
N GLU A 61 -4.85 -0.22 -19.92
CA GLU A 61 -3.66 -0.12 -19.06
C GLU A 61 -3.96 -0.43 -17.59
N TYR A 62 -5.20 -0.21 -17.14
CA TYR A 62 -5.60 -0.31 -15.74
C TYR A 62 -5.24 -1.65 -15.08
N PRO A 63 -5.53 -2.83 -15.66
CA PRO A 63 -5.20 -4.11 -15.00
C PRO A 63 -3.71 -4.29 -14.70
N ALA A 64 -2.84 -3.79 -15.58
CA ALA A 64 -1.40 -3.87 -15.39
C ALA A 64 -0.94 -2.93 -14.26
N LYS A 65 -1.40 -1.67 -14.28
CA LYS A 65 -1.09 -0.68 -13.24
C LYS A 65 -1.59 -1.12 -11.87
N PHE A 66 -2.84 -1.59 -11.80
CA PHE A 66 -3.45 -2.06 -10.56
C PHE A 66 -2.72 -3.27 -9.99
N LYS A 67 -2.34 -4.23 -10.84
CA LYS A 67 -1.55 -5.40 -10.43
C LYS A 67 -0.17 -5.00 -9.88
N GLU A 68 0.51 -4.08 -10.55
CA GLU A 68 1.82 -3.58 -10.11
C GLU A 68 1.71 -2.85 -8.77
N TRP A 69 0.76 -1.92 -8.65
CA TRP A 69 0.49 -1.20 -7.41
C TRP A 69 0.15 -2.16 -6.26
N THR A 70 -0.70 -3.15 -6.50
CA THR A 70 -1.09 -4.16 -5.48
C THR A 70 0.10 -5.00 -5.03
N LYS A 71 1.00 -5.37 -5.95
CA LYS A 71 2.20 -6.15 -5.63
C LYS A 71 3.13 -5.33 -4.74
N ASP A 72 3.35 -4.06 -5.06
CA ASP A 72 4.24 -3.17 -4.31
C ASP A 72 3.64 -2.77 -2.94
N ASP A 73 2.34 -2.50 -2.86
CA ASP A 73 1.64 -2.24 -1.60
C ASP A 73 1.73 -3.44 -0.64
N ASN A 74 1.49 -4.65 -1.15
CA ASN A 74 1.59 -5.88 -0.36
C ASN A 74 3.02 -6.16 0.11
N TYR A 75 4.03 -5.80 -0.68
CA TYR A 75 5.42 -5.88 -0.23
C TYR A 75 5.65 -5.00 1.02
N VAL A 76 5.17 -3.76 1.00
CA VAL A 76 5.30 -2.85 2.15
C VAL A 76 4.50 -3.35 3.35
N LYS A 77 3.27 -3.83 3.16
CA LYS A 77 2.49 -4.48 4.24
C LYS A 77 3.24 -5.66 4.85
N GLN A 78 3.89 -6.49 4.03
CA GLN A 78 4.66 -7.63 4.53
C GLN A 78 5.88 -7.18 5.35
N VAL A 79 6.60 -6.14 4.93
CA VAL A 79 7.72 -5.56 5.71
C VAL A 79 7.24 -5.10 7.09
N ILE A 80 6.10 -4.42 7.15
CA ILE A 80 5.50 -3.97 8.41
C ILE A 80 5.04 -5.16 9.25
N ALA A 81 4.23 -6.06 8.68
CA ALA A 81 3.68 -7.22 9.39
C ALA A 81 4.76 -8.14 9.98
N ALA A 82 5.86 -8.35 9.26
CA ALA A 82 6.99 -9.17 9.73
C ALA A 82 7.82 -8.49 10.83
N SER A 83 7.55 -7.22 11.14
CA SER A 83 8.34 -6.41 12.07
C SER A 83 7.54 -5.85 13.25
N ILE A 84 6.29 -6.29 13.43
CA ILE A 84 5.42 -5.88 14.54
C ILE A 84 4.98 -7.11 15.37
N PRO A 85 4.67 -6.93 16.66
CA PRO A 85 4.05 -7.97 17.48
C PRO A 85 2.66 -8.38 16.98
N GLU A 86 2.25 -9.61 17.28
CA GLU A 86 0.94 -10.17 16.88
C GLU A 86 -0.24 -9.28 17.32
N SER A 87 -0.19 -8.70 18.52
CA SER A 87 -1.23 -7.81 19.02
C SER A 87 -1.43 -6.57 18.14
N LEU A 88 -0.35 -6.01 17.58
CA LEU A 88 -0.43 -4.89 16.64
C LEU A 88 -0.86 -5.38 15.25
N PHE A 89 -0.40 -6.55 14.82
CA PHE A 89 -0.84 -7.14 13.55
C PHE A 89 -2.37 -7.32 13.50
N LEU A 90 -2.97 -7.86 14.56
CA LEU A 90 -4.42 -8.06 14.66
C LEU A 90 -5.22 -6.74 14.58
N ARG A 91 -4.61 -5.61 14.99
CA ARG A 91 -5.21 -4.27 14.89
C ARG A 91 -5.20 -3.75 13.45
N VAL A 92 -4.11 -3.97 12.72
CA VAL A 92 -3.89 -3.38 11.39
C VAL A 92 -4.32 -4.31 10.23
N GLN A 93 -4.66 -5.57 10.50
CA GLN A 93 -5.01 -6.55 9.45
C GLN A 93 -6.21 -6.15 8.57
N LYS A 94 -7.08 -5.28 9.08
CA LYS A 94 -8.27 -4.79 8.36
C LYS A 94 -7.95 -3.67 7.36
N GLU A 95 -6.74 -3.11 7.42
CA GLU A 95 -6.36 -1.95 6.63
C GLU A 95 -6.06 -2.37 5.18
N GLU A 96 -6.70 -1.67 4.25
CA GLU A 96 -6.67 -2.01 2.83
C GLU A 96 -5.37 -1.61 2.14
N THR A 97 -4.61 -0.68 2.70
CA THR A 97 -3.37 -0.14 2.09
C THR A 97 -2.21 -0.18 3.07
N ALA A 98 -0.98 -0.21 2.57
CA ALA A 98 0.20 -0.10 3.41
C ALA A 98 0.22 1.20 4.22
N LYS A 99 -0.31 2.30 3.65
CA LYS A 99 -0.53 3.58 4.34
C LYS A 99 -1.46 3.43 5.53
N GLY A 100 -2.60 2.74 5.35
CA GLY A 100 -3.57 2.49 6.42
C GLY A 100 -2.95 1.64 7.54
N VAL A 101 -2.22 0.58 7.18
CA VAL A 101 -1.46 -0.23 8.12
C VAL A 101 -0.47 0.64 8.91
N TRP A 102 0.27 1.51 8.21
CA TRP A 102 1.30 2.37 8.79
C TRP A 102 0.74 3.42 9.75
N ASP A 103 -0.36 4.07 9.40
CA ASP A 103 -1.02 5.07 10.24
C ASP A 103 -1.69 4.48 11.48
N ALA A 104 -2.04 3.19 11.42
CA ALA A 104 -2.74 2.48 12.50
C ALA A 104 -1.80 1.89 13.56
N LEU A 105 -0.48 1.91 13.34
CA LEU A 105 0.54 1.56 14.35
C LEU A 105 0.68 2.67 15.40
#